data_AF-A0A7X5DG75-F1
#
_entry.id   AF-A0A7X5DG75-F1
#
_cell.length_a   1.000
_cell.length_b   1.000
_cell.length_c   1.000
_cell.angle_alpha   90.00
_cell.angle_beta   90.00
_cell.angle_gamma   90.00
#
_symmetry.space_group_name_H-M   'P 1'
#
loop_
_entity.id
_entity.type
_entity.pdbx_description
1 polymer ?
#
loop_
_entity_poly.entity_id
_entity_poly.type
_entity_poly.pdbx_seq_one_letter_code
_entity_poly.pdbx_strand_id
1 'polypeptide(L)'
;MELRDIQKELETASSRVEDAFSFLHIEEKRAELDGLDAQAAAPDFWNDADTAQAVSKKAANLRATIEDYERAAALLEDAQTAMELAGDDAAFAEEAAAA
;
A
#
# COMPACT_ATOMS: atom_id res chain seq x y z
N MET A 1 -10.11 14.78 -20.18
CA MET A 1 -9.33 15.20 -19.01
C MET A 1 -7.91 15.43 -19.53
N GLU A 2 -7.31 16.58 -19.25
CA GLU A 2 -5.95 16.88 -19.72
C GLU A 2 -4.93 16.15 -18.84
N LEU A 3 -3.73 15.84 -19.35
CA LEU A 3 -2.66 15.18 -18.56
C LEU A 3 -2.33 15.95 -17.26
N ARG A 4 -2.41 17.28 -17.31
CA ARG A 4 -2.23 18.16 -16.14
C ARG A 4 -3.31 17.97 -15.07
N ASP A 5 -4.54 17.66 -15.47
CA ASP A 5 -5.62 17.40 -14.51
C ASP A 5 -5.38 16.06 -13.79
N ILE A 6 -4.96 15.03 -14.55
CA ILE A 6 -4.60 13.70 -14.01
C ILE A 6 -3.44 13.83 -13.01
N GLN A 7 -2.39 14.59 -13.36
CA GLN A 7 -1.26 14.83 -12.47
C GLN A 7 -1.70 15.42 -11.13
N LYS A 8 -2.60 16.41 -11.13
CA LYS A 8 -3.11 17.03 -9.90
C LYS A 8 -3.94 16.06 -9.05
N GLU A 9 -4.72 15.20 -9.69
CA GLU A 9 -5.47 14.15 -9.00
C GLU A 9 -4.52 13.12 -8.35
N LEU A 10 -3.44 12.74 -9.04
CA LEU A 10 -2.41 11.85 -8.51
C LEU A 10 -1.64 12.46 -7.34
N GLU A 11 -1.29 13.75 -7.39
CA GLU A 11 -0.67 14.47 -6.26
C GLU A 11 -1.59 14.46 -5.03
N THR A 12 -2.89 14.70 -5.26
CA THR A 12 -3.90 14.64 -4.18
C THR A 12 -4.04 13.23 -3.61
N ALA A 13 -4.05 12.21 -4.46
CA ALA A 13 -4.09 10.82 -4.03
C ALA A 13 -2.82 10.42 -3.25
N SER A 14 -1.65 10.89 -3.68
CA SER A 14 -0.38 10.68 -3.00
C SER A 14 -0.39 11.23 -1.58
N SER A 15 -0.80 12.49 -1.40
CA SER A 15 -0.92 13.08 -0.06
C SER A 15 -1.89 12.28 0.81
N ARG A 16 -3.01 11.80 0.27
CA ARG A 16 -3.99 11.00 1.03
C ARG A 16 -3.46 9.63 1.42
N VAL A 17 -2.69 8.97 0.56
CA VAL A 17 -2.05 7.69 0.87
C VAL A 17 -0.98 7.91 1.95
N GLU A 18 -0.19 8.97 1.87
CA GLU A 18 0.79 9.32 2.91
C GLU A 18 0.14 9.65 4.26
N ASP A 19 -0.94 10.44 4.24
CA ASP A 19 -1.73 10.74 5.44
C ASP A 19 -2.31 9.44 6.05
N ALA A 20 -2.81 8.53 5.21
CA ALA A 20 -3.35 7.25 5.65
C ALA A 20 -2.26 6.37 6.29
N PHE A 21 -1.03 6.38 5.78
CA PHE A 21 0.10 5.66 6.39
C PHE A 21 0.30 6.05 7.85
N SER A 22 0.36 7.37 8.09
CA SER A 22 0.57 7.94 9.42
C SER A 22 -0.65 7.75 10.32
N PHE A 23 -1.85 8.03 9.81
CA PHE A 23 -3.10 7.92 10.56
C PHE A 23 -3.42 6.47 10.98
N LEU A 24 -3.13 5.51 10.10
CA LEU A 24 -3.35 4.09 10.38
C LEU A 24 -2.19 3.46 11.15
N HIS A 25 -1.10 4.18 11.44
CA HIS A 25 0.07 3.63 12.14
C HIS A 25 0.60 2.35 11.48
N ILE A 26 0.78 2.39 10.15
CA ILE A 26 1.13 1.19 9.36
C ILE A 26 2.48 0.60 9.80
N GLU A 27 3.47 1.43 10.10
CA GLU A 27 4.78 0.97 10.56
C GLU A 27 4.68 0.23 11.89
N GLU A 28 3.97 0.79 12.86
CA GLU A 28 3.77 0.17 14.16
C GLU A 28 2.96 -1.12 14.05
N LYS A 29 1.95 -1.16 13.18
CA LYS A 29 1.15 -2.37 12.92
C LYS A 29 1.98 -3.47 12.29
N ARG A 30 2.91 -3.15 11.39
CA ARG A 30 3.85 -4.13 10.81
C ARG A 30 4.75 -4.71 11.90
N ALA A 31 5.34 -3.86 12.74
CA ALA A 31 6.17 -4.32 13.85
C ALA A 31 5.39 -5.16 14.87
N GLU A 32 4.13 -4.79 15.16
CA GLU A 32 3.25 -5.56 16.03
C GLU A 32 2.90 -6.92 15.42
N LEU A 33 2.61 -6.97 14.12
CA LEU A 33 2.33 -8.20 13.40
C LEU A 33 3.52 -9.16 13.43
N ASP A 34 4.74 -8.66 13.18
CA ASP A 34 5.97 -9.47 13.24
C ASP A 34 6.15 -10.11 14.63
N GLY A 35 5.83 -9.36 15.70
CA GLY A 35 5.86 -9.88 17.06
C GLY A 35 4.84 -10.98 17.32
N LEU A 36 3.61 -10.83 16.80
CA LEU A 36 2.57 -11.85 16.92
C LEU A 36 2.90 -13.10 16.09
N ASP A 37 3.49 -12.93 14.90
CA ASP A 37 3.93 -14.04 14.06
C ASP A 37 5.08 -14.81 14.73
N ALA A 38 6.03 -14.12 15.36
CA ALA A 38 7.07 -14.75 16.16
C ALA A 38 6.51 -15.53 17.35
N GLN A 39 5.48 -14.99 18.01
CA GLN A 39 4.77 -15.71 19.09
C GLN A 39 4.05 -16.95 18.55
N ALA A 40 3.38 -16.84 17.39
CA ALA A 40 2.67 -17.94 16.76
C ALA A 40 3.59 -19.07 16.26
N ALA A 41 4.87 -18.76 16.01
CA ALA A 41 5.89 -19.72 15.65
C ALA A 41 6.46 -20.50 16.85
N ALA A 42 6.14 -20.12 18.09
CA ALA A 42 6.62 -20.81 19.28
C ALA A 42 6.02 -22.23 19.38
N PRO A 43 6.81 -23.27 19.74
CA PRO A 43 6.34 -24.66 19.76
C PRO A 43 5.19 -24.93 20.73
N ASP A 44 5.10 -24.13 21.80
CA ASP A 44 4.10 -24.21 22.86
C ASP A 44 2.91 -23.28 22.65
N PHE A 45 2.93 -22.45 21.61
CA PHE A 45 1.87 -21.48 21.34
C PHE A 45 0.48 -22.13 21.24
N TRP A 46 0.41 -23.29 20.59
CA TRP A 46 -0.83 -24.03 20.39
C TRP A 46 -1.28 -24.85 21.63
N ASN A 47 -0.53 -24.81 22.74
CA ASN A 47 -0.91 -25.50 23.97
C ASN A 47 -2.09 -24.82 24.69
N ASP A 48 -2.29 -23.52 24.45
CA ASP A 48 -3.44 -22.75 24.93
C ASP A 48 -4.25 -22.27 23.73
N ALA A 49 -5.34 -22.99 23.44
CA ALA A 49 -6.20 -22.71 22.30
C ALA A 49 -6.87 -21.33 22.38
N ASP A 50 -7.23 -20.86 23.57
CA ASP A 50 -7.89 -19.56 23.76
C ASP A 50 -6.91 -18.42 23.45
N THR A 51 -5.69 -18.53 23.98
CA THR A 51 -4.60 -17.57 23.69
C THR A 51 -4.21 -17.61 22.21
N ALA A 52 -4.06 -18.80 21.62
CA ALA A 52 -3.71 -18.96 20.21
C ALA A 52 -4.77 -18.35 19.28
N GLN A 53 -6.06 -18.53 19.61
CA GLN A 53 -7.16 -17.94 18.85
C GLN A 53 -7.16 -16.42 18.94
N ALA A 54 -6.94 -15.85 20.14
CA ALA A 54 -6.91 -14.40 20.34
C ALA A 54 -5.76 -13.74 19.56
N VAL A 55 -4.56 -14.32 19.63
CA VAL A 55 -3.36 -13.84 18.92
C VAL A 55 -3.55 -13.97 17.41
N SER A 56 -4.04 -15.11 16.93
CA SER A 56 -4.30 -15.33 15.49
C SER A 56 -5.32 -14.33 14.93
N LYS A 57 -6.40 -14.07 15.68
CA LYS A 57 -7.41 -13.07 15.30
C LYS A 57 -6.83 -11.66 15.24
N LYS A 58 -5.97 -11.32 16.20
CA LYS A 58 -5.29 -10.01 16.22
C LYS A 58 -4.36 -9.87 15.01
N ALA A 59 -3.53 -10.87 14.74
CA ALA A 59 -2.65 -10.90 13.57
C ALA A 59 -3.43 -10.76 12.25
N ALA A 60 -4.55 -11.49 12.10
CA ALA A 60 -5.40 -11.38 10.93
C ALA A 60 -5.98 -9.98 10.71
N ASN A 61 -6.43 -9.31 11.78
CA ASN A 61 -6.94 -7.94 11.69
C ASN A 61 -5.85 -6.93 11.32
N LEU A 62 -4.63 -7.10 11.85
CA LEU A 62 -3.49 -6.27 11.50
C LEU A 62 -3.10 -6.45 10.03
N ARG A 63 -2.98 -7.71 9.57
CA ARG A 63 -2.72 -8.04 8.16
C ARG A 63 -3.72 -7.38 7.23
N ALA A 64 -5.03 -7.52 7.51
CA ALA A 64 -6.07 -6.91 6.68
C ALA A 64 -5.91 -5.39 6.57
N THR A 65 -5.59 -4.70 7.67
CA THR A 65 -5.38 -3.24 7.65
C THR A 65 -4.15 -2.85 6.82
N ILE A 66 -3.05 -3.60 6.98
CA ILE A 66 -1.81 -3.37 6.25
C ILE A 66 -2.02 -3.64 4.75
N GLU A 67 -2.65 -4.75 4.39
CA GLU A 67 -2.94 -5.13 3.01
C GLU A 67 -3.86 -4.12 2.31
N ASP A 68 -4.85 -3.57 3.00
CA ASP A 68 -5.73 -2.53 2.46
C ASP A 68 -4.94 -1.26 2.10
N TYR A 69 -4.03 -0.84 2.97
CA TYR A 69 -3.14 0.29 2.72
C TYR A 69 -2.17 0.02 1.57
N GLU A 70 -1.51 -1.15 1.57
CA GLU A 70 -0.54 -1.53 0.54
C GLU A 70 -1.17 -1.61 -0.85
N ARG A 71 -2.41 -2.10 -0.94
CA ARG A 71 -3.17 -2.09 -2.21
C ARG A 71 -3.46 -0.68 -2.70
N ALA A 72 -3.78 0.26 -1.81
CA ALA A 72 -4.00 1.65 -2.19
C ALA A 72 -2.69 2.32 -2.66
N ALA A 73 -1.57 2.04 -1.98
CA ALA A 73 -0.26 2.55 -2.36
C ALA A 73 0.21 1.99 -3.72
N ALA A 74 0.05 0.68 -3.94
CA ALA A 74 0.40 0.04 -5.21
C ALA A 74 -0.44 0.59 -6.38
N LEU A 75 -1.74 0.80 -6.18
CA LEU A 75 -2.60 1.38 -7.21
C LEU A 75 -2.19 2.81 -7.59
N LEU A 76 -1.73 3.59 -6.60
CA LEU A 76 -1.19 4.92 -6.86
C LEU A 76 0.10 4.86 -7.68
N GLU A 77 1.03 3.97 -7.32
CA GLU A 77 2.29 3.77 -8.05
C GLU A 77 2.04 3.34 -9.50
N ASP A 78 1.12 2.40 -9.72
CA ASP A 78 0.71 1.96 -11.05
C ASP A 78 0.14 3.13 -11.86
N ALA A 79 -0.70 3.97 -11.24
CA ALA A 79 -1.30 5.11 -11.91
C ALA A 79 -0.29 6.23 -12.23
N GLN A 80 0.71 6.43 -11.36
CA GLN A 80 1.84 7.33 -11.61
C GLN A 80 2.69 6.84 -12.79
N THR A 81 3.01 5.55 -12.81
CA THR A 81 3.75 4.92 -13.91
C THR A 81 2.98 5.05 -15.24
N ALA A 82 1.67 4.79 -15.23
CA ALA A 82 0.85 4.95 -16.42
C ALA A 82 0.80 6.40 -16.93
N MET A 83 0.83 7.39 -16.02
CA MET A 83 0.87 8.81 -16.39
C MET A 83 2.20 9.21 -17.03
N GLU A 84 3.32 8.75 -16.49
CA GLU A 84 4.65 8.95 -17.06
C GLU A 84 4.73 8.41 -18.49
N LEU A 85 4.30 7.16 -18.69
CA LEU A 85 4.26 6.52 -20.02
C LEU A 85 3.39 7.30 -21.01
N ALA A 86 2.24 7.82 -20.58
CA ALA A 86 1.37 8.62 -21.44
C ALA A 86 2.00 9.97 -21.83
N GLY A 87 2.83 10.56 -20.95
CA GLY A 87 3.60 11.77 -21.26
C GLY A 87 4.71 11.52 -22.28
N ASP A 88 5.45 10.42 -22.12
CA ASP A 88 6.50 10.02 -23.04
C ASP A 88 5.95 9.72 -24.45
N ASP A 89 4.85 8.97 -24.54
CA ASP A 89 4.18 8.67 -25.81
C ASP A 89 3.78 9.95 -26.57
N ALA A 90 3.29 10.97 -25.86
CA ALA A 90 2.93 12.25 -26.45
C ALA A 90 4.15 13.01 -26.98
N ALA A 91 5.25 13.01 -26.22
CA ALA A 91 6.49 13.65 -26.63
C ALA A 91 7.12 12.97 -27.85
N PHE A 92 7.11 11.64 -27.89
CA PHE A 92 7.63 10.88 -29.04
C PHE A 92 6.82 11.10 -30.32
N ALA A 93 5.49 11.18 -30.20
CA ALA A 93 4.63 11.47 -31.35
C ALA A 93 4.92 12.88 -31.93
N GLU A 94 5.19 13.86 -31.08
CA GLU A 94 5.56 15.21 -31.50
C GLU A 94 6.92 15.23 -32.22
N GLU A 95 7.93 14.54 -31.69
CA GLU A 95 9.25 14.42 -32.32
C GLU A 95 9.16 13.73 -33.69
N ALA A 96 8.41 12.63 -33.80
CA ALA A 96 8.22 11.91 -35.07
C ALA A 96 7.51 12.75 -36.14
N ALA A 97 6.59 13.64 -35.75
CA ALA A 97 5.92 14.55 -36.67
C ALA A 97 6.80 15.74 -37.10
N ALA A 98 7.84 16.05 -36.33
CA ALA A 98 8.79 17.13 -36.63
C ALA A 98 9.99 16.68 -37.49
N ALA A 99 10.14 15.36 -37.73
CA ALA A 99 11.18 14.74 -38.56
C ALA A 99 10.78 14.61 -40.04
#